data_AF-A0A950J5X5-F1
#
_entry.id   AF-A0A950J5X5-F1
#
_cell.length_a   1.000
_cell.length_b   1.000
_cell.length_c   1.000
_cell.angle_alpha   90.00
_cell.angle_beta   90.00
_cell.angle_gamma   90.00
#
_symmetry.space_group_name_H-M   'P 1'
#
loop_
_entity.id
_entity.type
_entity.pdbx_description
1 polymer ?
#
loop_
_entity_poly.entity_id
_entity_poly.type
_entity_poly.pdbx_seq_one_letter_code
_entity_poly.pdbx_strand_id
1 'polypeptide(L)'
;MFCLPDSRGTAFLAHVLACVAVCFGALALGASAQTALPPPSGDGLIYLHPQVMPDGTKRFDITAKVVDWEVTKGTVVRAWTYDGVVPGPVLRVRVGDRVQLVVHNELPEPTVVHLHGLVLPNDMDGVPGVSQMPIPQHGSFTYRFTAVRPGTYIYHTHYNDLDQLDRGLYGALIIDDRKPIKVDHDYVEVISSWRIRNDAENFFSLNGKSYPETKPLEVKSGETIRLRFINISGTEFHTMHLHGHRMRIIARDGNPVQTKDVENTVLIGPGQTIDTLVKADANPGTWLLHCHVLDHMMNGNVMPGGLITALHYSGTPDTLASLDMSMGGYSHGSRGQLSFWTTLLLGGIAGFTIFLGLPVAKLRRVAPQVMSLLNSLAVGVLFFLLFDVIKQASEPIQDALHTAQTGGADYNNFVTLVIVFVLGIVIGLVGLVFGTRSFMQSAKEGASQNPLMLSLLIATGIGMHNFAEGLAIGQSAAIGAIQLALMLIIGFGLHNATEGFGIAAPLVQLPAVQWRFLLLAGFIGGAPTFIGTIVGYVLVSPTLSVLFLTLAAGAIIFVISEMLHVARRVGFVEVGVIGLALGFLFAYGTDLIITAAGA
;
A
#
# COMPACT_ATOMS: atom_id res chain seq x y z
N MET A 1 61.48 56.32 -16.20
CA MET A 1 60.02 56.55 -16.12
C MET A 1 59.35 55.66 -17.15
N PHE A 2 58.64 54.62 -16.67
CA PHE A 2 57.51 53.84 -17.23
C PHE A 2 57.32 53.70 -18.76
N CYS A 3 56.80 52.61 -19.35
CA CYS A 3 56.50 51.19 -19.05
C CYS A 3 55.89 50.69 -20.38
N LEU A 4 56.24 49.48 -20.87
CA LEU A 4 55.54 48.82 -22.00
C LEU A 4 54.79 47.58 -21.49
N PRO A 5 53.67 47.16 -22.12
CA PRO A 5 52.74 46.20 -21.52
C PRO A 5 53.09 44.72 -21.78
N ASP A 6 52.57 43.90 -20.88
CA ASP A 6 53.00 42.56 -20.45
C ASP A 6 52.42 41.39 -21.27
N SER A 7 53.19 40.31 -21.37
CA SER A 7 53.04 39.12 -22.22
C SER A 7 52.13 38.04 -21.62
N ARG A 8 50.87 38.38 -21.28
CA ARG A 8 49.94 37.43 -20.63
C ARG A 8 48.78 36.91 -21.50
N GLY A 9 48.64 37.36 -22.74
CA GLY A 9 47.51 36.98 -23.61
C GLY A 9 47.67 35.66 -24.38
N THR A 10 48.90 35.25 -24.71
CA THR A 10 49.14 34.15 -25.67
C THR A 10 49.29 32.77 -25.02
N ALA A 11 49.65 32.69 -23.73
CA ALA A 11 49.77 31.42 -23.02
C ALA A 11 48.41 30.83 -22.59
N PHE A 12 47.39 31.68 -22.38
CA PHE A 12 46.06 31.24 -21.95
C PHE A 12 45.28 30.56 -23.09
N LEU A 13 45.41 31.06 -24.32
CA LEU A 13 44.72 30.49 -25.48
C LEU A 13 45.29 29.11 -25.88
N ALA A 14 46.59 28.89 -25.69
CA ALA A 14 47.23 27.59 -25.97
C ALA A 14 46.85 26.51 -24.94
N HIS A 15 46.65 26.87 -23.66
CA HIS A 15 46.16 25.93 -22.64
C HIS A 15 44.68 25.58 -22.81
N VAL A 16 43.84 26.54 -23.23
CA VAL A 16 42.42 26.29 -23.49
C VAL A 16 42.22 25.39 -24.71
N LEU A 17 43.01 25.56 -25.78
CA LEU A 17 42.94 24.69 -26.97
C LEU A 17 43.50 23.27 -26.72
N ALA A 18 44.50 23.12 -25.84
CA ALA A 18 45.00 21.81 -25.44
C ALA A 18 43.99 21.04 -24.55
N CYS A 19 43.28 21.73 -23.65
CA CYS A 19 42.20 21.11 -22.86
C CYS A 19 40.99 20.72 -23.71
N VAL A 20 40.62 21.51 -24.73
CA VAL A 20 39.51 21.16 -25.64
C VAL A 20 39.87 19.96 -26.53
N ALA A 21 41.13 19.83 -26.98
CA ALA A 21 41.56 18.66 -27.76
C ALA A 21 41.64 17.36 -26.94
N VAL A 22 42.02 17.43 -25.65
CA VAL A 22 42.01 16.27 -24.75
C VAL A 22 40.58 15.88 -24.35
N CYS A 23 39.65 16.84 -24.25
CA CYS A 23 38.23 16.54 -23.99
C CYS A 23 37.52 15.93 -25.22
N PHE A 24 37.86 16.30 -26.45
CA PHE A 24 37.26 15.68 -27.66
C PHE A 24 37.91 14.35 -28.08
N GLY A 25 39.15 14.07 -27.65
CA GLY A 25 39.82 12.79 -27.91
C GLY A 25 39.39 11.63 -26.98
N ALA A 26 38.74 11.93 -25.86
CA ALA A 26 38.29 10.92 -24.88
C ALA A 26 36.80 10.51 -25.03
N LEU A 27 36.06 11.14 -25.95
CA LEU A 27 34.63 10.91 -26.17
C LEU A 27 34.30 9.81 -27.21
N ALA A 28 35.30 9.06 -27.68
CA ALA A 28 35.13 8.05 -28.73
C ALA A 28 35.62 6.63 -28.36
N LEU A 29 35.88 6.34 -27.08
CA LEU A 29 36.24 4.99 -26.61
C LEU A 29 35.38 4.62 -25.40
N GLY A 30 34.26 3.95 -25.66
CA GLY A 30 33.51 3.29 -24.59
C GLY A 30 31.99 3.27 -24.72
N ALA A 31 31.40 3.44 -25.91
CA ALA A 31 30.08 2.85 -26.12
C ALA A 31 30.29 1.33 -26.12
N SER A 32 30.19 0.67 -24.96
CA SER A 32 30.12 -0.78 -24.93
C SER A 32 28.90 -1.15 -25.74
N ALA A 33 29.11 -1.83 -26.88
CA ALA A 33 28.02 -2.49 -27.56
C ALA A 33 27.39 -3.44 -26.54
N GLN A 34 26.24 -3.07 -25.99
CA GLN A 34 25.45 -3.95 -25.12
C GLN A 34 25.14 -5.17 -25.97
N THR A 35 25.82 -6.27 -25.67
CA THR A 35 25.53 -7.56 -26.28
C THR A 35 24.08 -7.89 -25.95
N ALA A 36 23.28 -8.19 -26.98
CA ALA A 36 21.89 -8.57 -26.79
C ALA A 36 21.79 -9.70 -25.75
N LEU A 37 20.83 -9.59 -24.83
CA LEU A 37 20.62 -10.60 -23.81
C LEU A 37 20.29 -11.96 -24.46
N PRO A 38 20.78 -13.08 -23.88
CA PRO A 38 20.39 -14.40 -24.35
C PRO A 38 18.88 -14.63 -24.14
N PRO A 39 18.28 -15.58 -24.89
CA PRO A 39 16.89 -15.94 -24.67
C PRO A 39 16.67 -16.50 -23.26
N PRO A 40 15.46 -16.33 -22.68
CA PRO A 40 15.11 -16.95 -21.40
C PRO A 40 15.26 -18.47 -21.40
N SER A 41 15.67 -19.02 -20.26
CA SER A 41 15.76 -20.46 -20.00
C SER A 41 14.40 -21.08 -19.68
N GLY A 42 14.37 -22.37 -19.34
CA GLY A 42 13.13 -23.11 -19.05
C GLY A 42 12.36 -22.60 -17.82
N ASP A 43 13.04 -21.94 -16.87
CA ASP A 43 12.45 -21.23 -15.73
C ASP A 43 11.99 -19.80 -16.06
N GLY A 44 12.16 -19.36 -17.31
CA GLY A 44 11.81 -17.99 -17.74
C GLY A 44 12.86 -16.93 -17.40
N LEU A 45 13.98 -17.29 -16.75
CA LEU A 45 15.06 -16.37 -16.41
C LEU A 45 16.14 -16.29 -17.50
N ILE A 46 16.83 -15.16 -17.57
CA ILE A 46 17.95 -14.94 -18.48
C ILE A 46 19.26 -15.24 -17.74
N TYR A 47 20.08 -16.16 -18.24
CA TYR A 47 21.38 -16.48 -17.66
C TYR A 47 22.47 -15.73 -18.42
N LEU A 48 23.13 -14.77 -17.76
CA LEU A 48 24.18 -13.99 -18.39
C LEU A 48 25.48 -14.80 -18.45
N HIS A 49 26.13 -14.84 -19.60
CA HIS A 49 27.43 -15.48 -19.76
C HIS A 49 28.55 -14.46 -19.50
N PRO A 50 29.53 -14.77 -18.64
CA PRO A 50 30.63 -13.85 -18.38
C PRO A 50 31.61 -13.80 -19.55
N GLN A 51 32.19 -12.63 -19.77
CA GLN A 51 33.43 -12.52 -20.54
C GLN A 51 34.59 -13.06 -19.70
N VAL A 52 35.33 -14.03 -20.23
CA VAL A 52 36.54 -14.56 -19.57
C VAL A 52 37.73 -13.70 -19.96
N MET A 53 38.32 -13.01 -18.99
CA MET A 53 39.51 -12.18 -19.15
C MET A 53 40.78 -13.04 -19.31
N PRO A 54 41.89 -12.51 -19.84
CA PRO A 54 43.14 -13.27 -20.06
C PRO A 54 43.72 -13.94 -18.81
N ASP A 55 43.45 -13.39 -17.62
CA ASP A 55 43.91 -13.91 -16.33
C ASP A 55 42.95 -14.96 -15.73
N GLY A 56 41.88 -15.32 -16.46
CA GLY A 56 40.82 -16.23 -16.06
C GLY A 56 39.68 -15.57 -15.27
N THR A 57 39.71 -14.26 -15.05
CA THR A 57 38.63 -13.56 -14.33
C THR A 57 37.34 -13.55 -15.16
N LYS A 58 36.21 -13.83 -14.51
CA LYS A 58 34.86 -13.78 -15.11
C LYS A 58 34.27 -12.39 -14.93
N ARG A 59 34.12 -11.67 -16.03
CA ARG A 59 33.55 -10.33 -16.06
C ARG A 59 32.08 -10.37 -16.50
N PHE A 60 31.22 -9.73 -15.73
CA PHE A 60 29.84 -9.41 -16.07
C PHE A 60 29.70 -7.89 -16.15
N ASP A 61 28.94 -7.41 -17.12
CA ASP A 61 28.58 -6.00 -17.25
C ASP A 61 27.05 -5.95 -17.25
N ILE A 62 26.47 -5.27 -16.25
CA ILE A 62 25.03 -5.08 -16.12
C ILE A 62 24.71 -3.60 -16.03
N THR A 63 23.54 -3.20 -16.54
CA THR A 63 23.11 -1.80 -16.59
C THR A 63 21.80 -1.61 -15.85
N ALA A 64 21.82 -0.81 -14.78
CA ALA A 64 20.63 -0.41 -14.06
C ALA A 64 19.87 0.63 -14.89
N LYS A 65 18.64 0.33 -15.32
CA LYS A 65 17.82 1.23 -16.14
C LYS A 65 16.33 1.06 -15.88
N VAL A 66 15.56 2.10 -16.20
CA VAL A 66 14.10 2.10 -16.06
C VAL A 66 13.46 1.57 -17.34
N VAL A 67 12.53 0.63 -17.23
CA VAL A 67 11.73 0.11 -18.34
C VAL A 67 10.26 -0.01 -17.93
N ASP A 68 9.39 -0.01 -18.93
CA ASP A 68 7.99 -0.40 -18.73
C ASP A 68 7.93 -1.93 -18.71
N TRP A 69 7.59 -2.50 -17.57
CA TRP A 69 7.52 -3.94 -17.34
C TRP A 69 6.08 -4.37 -17.13
N GLU A 70 5.59 -5.30 -17.95
CA GLU A 70 4.27 -5.88 -17.78
C GLU A 70 4.34 -7.05 -16.80
N VAL A 71 3.83 -6.88 -15.57
CA VAL A 71 3.84 -7.93 -14.53
C VAL A 71 2.82 -9.02 -14.88
N THR A 72 1.64 -8.60 -15.32
CA THR A 72 0.58 -9.44 -15.87
C THR A 72 -0.19 -8.64 -16.91
N LYS A 73 -0.97 -9.30 -17.77
CA LYS A 73 -1.69 -8.66 -18.87
C LYS A 73 -2.46 -7.41 -18.42
N GLY A 74 -2.12 -6.26 -19.01
CA GLY A 74 -2.77 -4.98 -18.71
C GLY A 74 -2.30 -4.29 -17.42
N THR A 75 -1.33 -4.87 -16.70
CA THR A 75 -0.70 -4.27 -15.52
C THR A 75 0.78 -4.01 -15.82
N VAL A 76 1.06 -2.78 -16.26
CA VAL A 76 2.42 -2.32 -16.58
C VAL A 76 2.92 -1.39 -15.48
N VAL A 77 4.13 -1.64 -15.00
CA VAL A 77 4.82 -0.83 -13.99
C VAL A 77 6.09 -0.22 -14.56
N ARG A 78 6.48 0.95 -14.05
CA ARG A 78 7.81 1.50 -14.32
C ARG A 78 8.84 0.79 -13.45
N ALA A 79 9.37 -0.32 -13.96
CA ALA A 79 10.33 -1.14 -13.26
C ALA A 79 11.75 -0.58 -13.38
N TRP A 80 12.52 -0.76 -12.32
CA TRP A 80 13.94 -0.45 -12.26
C TRP A 80 14.66 -1.77 -12.33
N THR A 81 15.51 -1.93 -13.34
CA THR A 81 15.95 -3.27 -13.78
C THR A 81 17.44 -3.31 -13.99
N TYR A 82 18.02 -4.49 -13.89
CA TYR A 82 19.32 -4.76 -14.49
C TYR A 82 19.09 -5.32 -15.89
N ASP A 83 19.67 -4.67 -16.89
CA ASP A 83 19.60 -4.99 -18.33
C ASP A 83 18.21 -4.97 -18.98
N GLY A 84 17.20 -4.40 -18.32
CA GLY A 84 15.86 -4.22 -18.89
C GLY A 84 14.92 -5.39 -18.66
N VAL A 85 15.26 -6.27 -17.72
CA VAL A 85 14.46 -7.44 -17.36
C VAL A 85 14.27 -7.53 -15.85
N VAL A 86 13.15 -8.10 -15.43
CA VAL A 86 12.88 -8.42 -14.02
C VAL A 86 12.64 -9.92 -13.87
N PRO A 87 13.33 -10.60 -12.94
CA PRO A 87 14.53 -10.17 -12.25
C PRO A 87 15.65 -9.84 -13.24
N GLY A 88 16.68 -9.14 -12.76
CA GLY A 88 17.94 -8.99 -13.49
C GLY A 88 18.54 -10.36 -13.87
N PRO A 89 19.43 -10.41 -14.88
CA PRO A 89 20.00 -11.67 -15.35
C PRO A 89 20.66 -12.50 -14.25
N VAL A 90 20.50 -13.81 -14.30
CA VAL A 90 21.15 -14.74 -13.38
C VAL A 90 22.65 -14.74 -13.62
N LEU A 91 23.42 -14.43 -12.57
CA LEU A 91 24.87 -14.48 -12.59
C LEU A 91 25.33 -15.83 -12.04
N ARG A 92 25.83 -16.72 -12.91
CA ARG A 92 26.25 -18.08 -12.51
C ARG A 92 27.76 -18.27 -12.63
N VAL A 93 28.41 -18.61 -11.52
CA VAL A 93 29.86 -18.86 -11.42
C VAL A 93 30.14 -20.14 -10.64
N ARG A 94 31.40 -20.54 -10.50
CA ARG A 94 31.85 -21.70 -9.73
C ARG A 94 32.73 -21.27 -8.56
N VAL A 95 32.77 -22.08 -7.51
CA VAL A 95 33.69 -21.90 -6.39
C VAL A 95 35.14 -21.82 -6.89
N GLY A 96 35.82 -20.73 -6.54
CA GLY A 96 37.19 -20.42 -6.92
C GLY A 96 37.31 -19.41 -8.07
N ASP A 97 36.21 -19.09 -8.76
CA ASP A 97 36.23 -18.07 -9.80
C ASP A 97 36.52 -16.68 -9.21
N ARG A 98 37.42 -15.94 -9.89
CA ARG A 98 37.58 -14.50 -9.71
C ARG A 98 36.51 -13.80 -10.54
N VAL A 99 35.75 -12.90 -9.92
CA VAL A 99 34.60 -12.23 -10.53
C VAL A 99 34.81 -10.72 -10.56
N GLN A 100 34.50 -10.12 -11.70
CA GLN A 100 34.33 -8.67 -11.88
C GLN A 100 32.88 -8.41 -12.29
N LEU A 101 32.11 -7.73 -11.45
CA LEU A 101 30.77 -7.26 -11.81
C LEU A 101 30.84 -5.74 -12.02
N VAL A 102 30.75 -5.31 -13.27
CA VAL A 102 30.66 -3.90 -13.64
C VAL A 102 29.19 -3.51 -13.69
N VAL A 103 28.83 -2.51 -12.90
CA VAL A 103 27.46 -1.99 -12.84
C VAL A 103 27.47 -0.59 -13.40
N HIS A 104 26.69 -0.36 -14.45
CA HIS A 104 26.44 0.94 -15.04
C HIS A 104 25.10 1.49 -14.53
N ASN A 105 25.06 2.75 -14.11
CA ASN A 105 23.84 3.36 -13.60
C ASN A 105 23.22 4.33 -14.63
N GLU A 106 22.13 3.92 -15.27
CA GLU A 106 21.30 4.76 -16.16
C GLU A 106 19.97 5.17 -15.49
N LEU A 107 19.80 4.91 -14.20
CA LEU A 107 18.64 5.33 -13.43
C LEU A 107 18.61 6.86 -13.27
N PRO A 108 17.46 7.48 -12.97
CA PRO A 108 17.36 8.90 -12.71
C PRO A 108 18.03 9.35 -11.40
N GLU A 109 18.52 8.41 -10.57
CA GLU A 109 19.15 8.70 -9.29
C GLU A 109 20.33 7.74 -9.00
N PRO A 110 21.13 8.00 -7.95
CA PRO A 110 22.20 7.10 -7.54
C PRO A 110 21.68 5.71 -7.12
N THR A 111 22.55 4.71 -7.22
CA THR A 111 22.26 3.35 -6.73
C THR A 111 23.52 2.68 -6.22
N VAL A 112 23.39 1.49 -5.65
CA VAL A 112 24.50 0.56 -5.33
C VAL A 112 24.00 -0.85 -5.58
N VAL A 113 24.90 -1.85 -5.54
CA VAL A 113 24.51 -3.26 -5.62
C VAL A 113 25.10 -3.98 -4.42
N HIS A 114 24.25 -4.41 -3.50
CA HIS A 114 24.62 -5.32 -2.44
C HIS A 114 24.58 -6.76 -2.93
N LEU A 115 25.64 -7.50 -2.61
CA LEU A 115 25.84 -8.91 -2.98
C LEU A 115 25.48 -9.82 -1.81
N HIS A 116 24.18 -9.95 -1.58
CA HIS A 116 23.56 -10.59 -0.42
C HIS A 116 24.06 -12.00 -0.15
N GLY A 117 24.58 -12.22 1.05
CA GLY A 117 25.01 -13.52 1.56
C GLY A 117 26.43 -13.95 1.15
N LEU A 118 27.12 -13.18 0.29
CA LEU A 118 28.50 -13.48 -0.08
C LEU A 118 29.50 -13.06 1.00
N VAL A 119 30.62 -13.77 1.06
CA VAL A 119 31.79 -13.34 1.83
C VAL A 119 32.68 -12.48 0.95
N LEU A 120 32.76 -11.19 1.25
CA LEU A 120 33.36 -10.18 0.39
C LEU A 120 34.43 -9.37 1.13
N PRO A 121 35.39 -8.77 0.41
CA PRO A 121 36.09 -7.59 0.90
C PRO A 121 35.08 -6.50 1.27
N ASN A 122 35.32 -5.77 2.36
CA ASN A 122 34.34 -4.81 2.88
C ASN A 122 33.97 -3.74 1.84
N ASP A 123 34.93 -3.26 1.05
CA ASP A 123 34.74 -2.24 0.01
C ASP A 123 34.00 -2.75 -1.25
N MET A 124 33.56 -4.01 -1.25
CA MET A 124 32.82 -4.66 -2.34
C MET A 124 31.42 -5.11 -1.89
N ASP A 125 31.00 -4.70 -0.69
CA ASP A 125 29.75 -5.13 -0.07
C ASP A 125 28.52 -4.36 -0.60
N GLY A 126 28.67 -3.12 -1.06
CA GLY A 126 27.59 -2.39 -1.71
C GLY A 126 26.62 -1.65 -0.78
N VAL A 127 27.09 -1.14 0.37
CA VAL A 127 26.27 -0.38 1.34
C VAL A 127 26.69 1.09 1.35
N PRO A 128 25.79 2.02 1.00
CA PRO A 128 26.15 3.41 0.78
C PRO A 128 26.51 4.10 2.11
N GLY A 129 27.65 4.79 2.14
CA GLY A 129 28.16 5.47 3.34
C GLY A 129 28.85 4.56 4.36
N VAL A 130 28.83 3.23 4.16
CA VAL A 130 29.50 2.25 5.02
C VAL A 130 30.65 1.58 4.28
N SER A 131 30.37 0.83 3.22
CA SER A 131 31.37 0.10 2.43
C SER A 131 31.77 0.83 1.14
N GLN A 132 30.88 1.65 0.59
CA GLN A 132 31.18 2.45 -0.60
C GLN A 132 30.32 3.72 -0.68
N MET A 133 30.68 4.62 -1.59
CA MET A 133 29.78 5.70 -2.01
C MET A 133 28.77 5.19 -3.06
N PRO A 134 27.58 5.80 -3.18
CA PRO A 134 26.64 5.49 -4.24
C PRO A 134 27.26 5.64 -5.63
N ILE A 135 26.87 4.76 -6.55
CA ILE A 135 27.14 4.90 -7.98
C ILE A 135 26.27 6.06 -8.48
N PRO A 136 26.87 7.21 -8.86
CA PRO A 136 26.08 8.36 -9.29
C PRO A 136 25.33 8.03 -10.59
N GLN A 137 24.31 8.82 -10.91
CA GLN A 137 23.66 8.76 -12.22
C GLN A 137 24.69 8.89 -13.34
N HIS A 138 24.59 8.03 -14.36
CA HIS A 138 25.57 7.85 -15.45
C HIS A 138 26.96 7.40 -15.00
N GLY A 139 27.11 7.06 -13.72
CA GLY A 139 28.32 6.49 -13.15
C GLY A 139 28.43 5.00 -13.37
N SER A 140 29.56 4.43 -12.96
CA SER A 140 29.75 2.99 -12.94
C SER A 140 30.65 2.58 -11.79
N PHE A 141 30.50 1.35 -11.32
CA PHE A 141 31.35 0.76 -10.29
C PHE A 141 31.69 -0.68 -10.64
N THR A 142 32.86 -1.16 -10.22
CA THR A 142 33.28 -2.54 -10.46
C THR A 142 33.47 -3.27 -9.14
N TYR A 143 32.57 -4.21 -8.85
CA TYR A 143 32.70 -5.14 -7.73
C TYR A 143 33.69 -6.24 -8.09
N ARG A 144 34.61 -6.55 -7.18
CA ARG A 144 35.70 -7.53 -7.39
C ARG A 144 35.74 -8.51 -6.23
N PHE A 145 35.47 -9.78 -6.49
CA PHE A 145 35.47 -10.79 -5.44
C PHE A 145 35.88 -12.17 -5.96
N THR A 146 36.19 -13.07 -5.03
CA THR A 146 36.37 -14.49 -5.33
C THR A 146 35.16 -15.26 -4.82
N ALA A 147 34.56 -16.09 -5.65
CA ALA A 147 33.45 -16.95 -5.25
C ALA A 147 33.97 -18.07 -4.31
N VAL A 148 33.85 -17.89 -2.99
CA VAL A 148 34.47 -18.80 -2.01
C VAL A 148 33.54 -19.89 -1.46
N ARG A 149 32.23 -19.68 -1.48
CA ARG A 149 31.22 -20.65 -0.98
C ARG A 149 30.19 -20.92 -2.06
N PRO A 150 29.82 -22.19 -2.31
CA PRO A 150 28.72 -22.51 -3.21
C PRO A 150 27.39 -22.07 -2.57
N GLY A 151 26.35 -21.92 -3.39
CA GLY A 151 25.02 -21.57 -2.88
C GLY A 151 24.16 -20.78 -3.84
N THR A 152 22.99 -20.41 -3.33
CA THR A 152 22.00 -19.53 -3.97
C THR A 152 22.04 -18.19 -3.22
N TYR A 153 22.38 -17.13 -3.94
CA TYR A 153 22.57 -15.78 -3.41
C TYR A 153 21.76 -14.77 -4.24
N ILE A 154 21.73 -13.54 -3.77
CA ILE A 154 20.95 -12.45 -4.38
C ILE A 154 21.93 -11.29 -4.65
N TYR A 155 21.71 -10.55 -5.73
CA TYR A 155 22.25 -9.22 -5.86
C TYR A 155 21.09 -8.24 -5.99
N HIS A 156 21.11 -7.16 -5.22
CA HIS A 156 20.01 -6.19 -5.20
C HIS A 156 20.53 -4.80 -4.88
N THR A 157 19.72 -3.78 -5.16
CA THR A 157 20.03 -2.42 -4.69
C THR A 157 20.20 -2.37 -3.17
N HIS A 158 20.97 -1.40 -2.68
CA HIS A 158 20.98 -1.03 -1.25
C HIS A 158 20.88 0.48 -1.07
N TYR A 159 20.27 1.14 -2.07
CA TYR A 159 20.01 2.57 -2.07
C TYR A 159 18.52 2.79 -2.22
N ASN A 160 17.92 3.54 -1.29
CA ASN A 160 16.48 3.77 -1.26
C ASN A 160 15.70 2.45 -1.42
N ASP A 161 16.06 1.44 -0.61
CA ASP A 161 15.61 0.05 -0.75
C ASP A 161 14.09 -0.07 -0.88
N LEU A 162 13.33 0.68 -0.08
CA LEU A 162 11.87 0.68 -0.11
C LEU A 162 11.25 1.07 -1.46
N ASP A 163 11.99 1.78 -2.31
CA ASP A 163 11.52 2.17 -3.64
C ASP A 163 12.23 1.38 -4.75
N GLN A 164 13.56 1.35 -4.74
CA GLN A 164 14.32 0.71 -5.83
C GLN A 164 14.13 -0.82 -5.84
N LEU A 165 14.07 -1.47 -4.68
CA LEU A 165 13.88 -2.93 -4.58
C LEU A 165 12.48 -3.31 -5.06
N ASP A 166 11.45 -2.64 -4.53
CA ASP A 166 10.03 -2.86 -4.86
C ASP A 166 9.70 -2.57 -6.33
N ARG A 167 10.58 -1.84 -7.04
CA ARG A 167 10.50 -1.58 -8.49
C ARG A 167 11.20 -2.62 -9.35
N GLY A 168 11.84 -3.65 -8.79
CA GLY A 168 12.44 -4.75 -9.55
C GLY A 168 13.97 -4.79 -9.58
N LEU A 169 14.66 -3.96 -8.79
CA LEU A 169 16.12 -3.80 -8.91
C LEU A 169 16.89 -4.87 -8.12
N TYR A 170 16.70 -6.12 -8.52
CA TYR A 170 17.28 -7.33 -7.94
C TYR A 170 17.51 -8.44 -8.98
N GLY A 171 18.32 -9.44 -8.64
CA GLY A 171 18.52 -10.64 -9.44
C GLY A 171 19.22 -11.76 -8.66
N ALA A 172 19.32 -12.93 -9.28
CA ALA A 172 19.90 -14.12 -8.65
C ALA A 172 21.39 -14.28 -8.96
N LEU A 173 22.18 -14.68 -7.96
CA LEU A 173 23.58 -15.05 -8.10
C LEU A 173 23.79 -16.50 -7.63
N ILE A 174 24.22 -17.38 -8.53
CA ILE A 174 24.41 -18.80 -8.26
C ILE A 174 25.90 -19.14 -8.28
N ILE A 175 26.39 -19.71 -7.18
CA ILE A 175 27.76 -20.24 -7.10
C ILE A 175 27.68 -21.77 -7.07
N ASP A 176 28.09 -22.40 -8.17
CA ASP A 176 28.18 -23.85 -8.27
C ASP A 176 29.35 -24.40 -7.47
N ASP A 177 29.10 -25.50 -6.75
CA ASP A 177 30.16 -26.26 -6.08
C ASP A 177 31.10 -26.92 -7.10
N ARG A 178 32.32 -27.22 -6.67
CA ARG A 178 33.28 -28.05 -7.43
C ARG A 178 32.72 -29.43 -7.73
N LYS A 179 31.87 -29.96 -6.83
CA LYS A 179 31.14 -31.21 -6.99
C LYS A 179 29.64 -30.95 -6.88
N PRO A 180 28.98 -30.46 -7.93
CA PRO A 180 27.56 -30.13 -7.88
C PRO A 180 26.74 -31.40 -7.68
N ILE A 181 25.61 -31.24 -6.99
CA ILE A 181 24.58 -32.28 -6.90
C ILE A 181 24.07 -32.52 -8.32
N LYS A 182 24.08 -33.78 -8.75
CA LYS A 182 23.54 -34.17 -10.06
C LYS A 182 22.02 -34.12 -10.00
N VAL A 183 21.43 -33.27 -10.83
CA VAL A 183 20.00 -33.11 -11.04
C VAL A 183 19.75 -33.01 -12.54
N ASP A 184 18.55 -33.39 -12.97
CA ASP A 184 18.13 -33.31 -14.36
C ASP A 184 17.76 -31.86 -14.72
N HIS A 185 17.13 -31.14 -13.78
CA HIS A 185 16.83 -29.71 -13.89
C HIS A 185 17.23 -28.93 -12.63
N ASP A 186 17.70 -27.70 -12.80
CA ASP A 186 18.08 -26.78 -11.72
C ASP A 186 17.37 -25.44 -11.98
N TYR A 187 16.18 -25.29 -11.41
CA TYR A 187 15.28 -24.14 -11.63
C TYR A 187 15.40 -23.13 -10.49
N VAL A 188 15.33 -21.85 -10.86
CA VAL A 188 15.32 -20.72 -9.92
C VAL A 188 13.95 -20.04 -9.98
N GLU A 189 13.37 -19.83 -8.80
CA GLU A 189 12.11 -19.12 -8.59
C GLU A 189 12.38 -17.92 -7.68
N VAL A 190 12.49 -16.74 -8.29
CA VAL A 190 12.59 -15.45 -7.58
C VAL A 190 11.19 -14.97 -7.27
N ILE A 191 10.85 -14.98 -5.99
CA ILE A 191 9.59 -14.54 -5.42
C ILE A 191 9.74 -13.07 -5.06
N SER A 192 8.90 -12.22 -5.64
CA SER A 192 8.88 -10.80 -5.34
C SER A 192 7.47 -10.27 -5.20
N SER A 193 7.36 -9.09 -4.60
CA SER A 193 6.13 -8.35 -4.40
C SER A 193 6.23 -6.96 -5.00
N TRP A 194 5.06 -6.36 -5.25
CA TRP A 194 4.92 -5.09 -5.93
C TRP A 194 3.85 -4.23 -5.26
N ARG A 195 4.14 -2.93 -5.14
CA ARG A 195 3.22 -1.90 -4.65
C ARG A 195 2.63 -1.14 -5.83
N ILE A 196 1.62 -1.72 -6.49
CA ILE A 196 1.07 -1.19 -7.75
C ILE A 196 -0.15 -0.29 -7.51
N ARG A 197 -1.10 -0.71 -6.67
CA ARG A 197 -2.36 0.03 -6.44
C ARG A 197 -2.31 0.99 -5.26
N ASN A 198 -1.54 0.65 -4.24
CA ASN A 198 -1.37 1.40 -3.01
C ASN A 198 -0.01 1.06 -2.38
N ASP A 199 0.23 1.63 -1.20
CA ASP A 199 1.46 1.46 -0.43
C ASP A 199 1.60 0.12 0.30
N ALA A 200 0.63 -0.78 0.20
CA ALA A 200 0.80 -2.16 0.62
C ALA A 200 1.27 -3.02 -0.57
N GLU A 201 1.96 -4.12 -0.29
CA GLU A 201 2.27 -5.14 -1.31
C GLU A 201 0.94 -5.75 -1.80
N ASN A 202 0.61 -5.58 -3.09
CA ASN A 202 -0.72 -5.93 -3.62
C ASN A 202 -0.68 -6.72 -4.94
N PHE A 203 0.52 -6.95 -5.48
CA PHE A 203 0.78 -7.91 -6.56
C PHE A 203 2.03 -8.69 -6.20
N PHE A 204 2.06 -9.95 -6.62
CA PHE A 204 3.17 -10.86 -6.37
C PHE A 204 3.58 -11.52 -7.67
N SER A 205 4.86 -11.88 -7.80
CA SER A 205 5.34 -12.50 -9.03
C SER A 205 6.42 -13.55 -8.79
N LEU A 206 6.40 -14.56 -9.65
CA LEU A 206 7.48 -15.50 -9.84
C LEU A 206 8.26 -15.08 -11.08
N ASN A 207 9.57 -14.86 -10.92
CA ASN A 207 10.45 -14.46 -12.01
C ASN A 207 9.90 -13.25 -12.80
N GLY A 208 9.37 -12.26 -12.06
CA GLY A 208 8.87 -11.00 -12.60
C GLY A 208 7.50 -11.08 -13.29
N LYS A 209 6.89 -12.27 -13.36
CA LYS A 209 5.54 -12.47 -13.89
C LYS A 209 4.57 -12.94 -12.83
N SER A 210 3.37 -12.40 -12.87
CA SER A 210 2.27 -12.85 -12.06
C SER A 210 1.35 -13.74 -12.90
N TYR A 211 0.81 -14.81 -12.32
CA TYR A 211 -0.16 -15.67 -12.99
C TYR A 211 -1.31 -14.80 -13.58
N PRO A 212 -1.80 -15.06 -14.80
CA PRO A 212 -1.55 -16.23 -15.66
C PRO A 212 -0.29 -16.17 -16.54
N GLU A 213 0.59 -15.18 -16.39
CA GLU A 213 1.76 -15.00 -17.28
C GLU A 213 2.99 -15.84 -16.88
N THR A 214 2.94 -16.48 -15.71
CA THR A 214 3.91 -17.48 -15.24
C THR A 214 3.88 -18.73 -16.11
N LYS A 215 5.03 -19.34 -16.33
CA LYS A 215 5.16 -20.57 -17.15
C LYS A 215 5.41 -21.80 -16.28
N PRO A 216 4.89 -22.97 -16.65
CA PRO A 216 5.15 -24.20 -15.91
C PRO A 216 6.62 -24.61 -16.05
N LEU A 217 7.12 -25.29 -15.02
CA LEU A 217 8.41 -25.96 -14.98
C LEU A 217 8.27 -27.36 -15.58
N GLU A 218 8.97 -27.62 -16.67
CA GLU A 218 8.88 -28.87 -17.41
C GLU A 218 9.74 -29.99 -16.80
N VAL A 219 9.19 -31.20 -16.72
CA VAL A 219 9.90 -32.40 -16.24
C VAL A 219 9.44 -33.68 -16.95
N LYS A 220 10.26 -34.73 -16.91
CA LYS A 220 9.88 -36.12 -17.23
C LYS A 220 9.72 -36.93 -15.97
N SER A 221 8.88 -37.97 -16.07
CA SER A 221 8.71 -38.92 -14.98
C SER A 221 10.03 -39.58 -14.60
N GLY A 222 10.32 -39.59 -13.30
CA GLY A 222 11.55 -40.13 -12.75
C GLY A 222 12.72 -39.15 -12.70
N GLU A 223 12.62 -37.93 -13.23
CA GLU A 223 13.66 -36.91 -13.09
C GLU A 223 13.75 -36.38 -11.66
N THR A 224 14.92 -35.86 -11.32
CA THR A 224 15.20 -35.18 -10.05
C THR A 224 15.50 -33.72 -10.34
N ILE A 225 14.73 -32.83 -9.75
CA ILE A 225 14.89 -31.38 -9.94
C ILE A 225 15.39 -30.72 -8.67
N ARG A 226 16.22 -29.69 -8.82
CA ARG A 226 16.52 -28.73 -7.77
C ARG A 226 15.66 -27.49 -7.99
N LEU A 227 14.85 -27.13 -7.01
CA LEU A 227 14.11 -25.86 -6.99
C LEU A 227 14.77 -24.92 -6.00
N ARG A 228 15.20 -23.75 -6.46
CA ARG A 228 15.84 -22.70 -5.67
C ARG A 228 14.85 -21.55 -5.49
N PHE A 229 14.32 -21.42 -4.29
CA PHE A 229 13.48 -20.29 -3.92
C PHE A 229 14.34 -19.14 -3.43
N ILE A 230 14.09 -17.95 -3.95
CA ILE A 230 14.67 -16.69 -3.49
C ILE A 230 13.51 -15.79 -3.13
N ASN A 231 13.40 -15.33 -1.87
CA ASN A 231 12.40 -14.33 -1.52
C ASN A 231 13.05 -12.95 -1.45
N ILE A 232 12.68 -12.08 -2.39
CA ILE A 232 13.12 -10.68 -2.46
C ILE A 232 11.96 -9.69 -2.23
N SER A 233 10.84 -10.19 -1.71
CA SER A 233 9.73 -9.34 -1.25
C SER A 233 10.20 -8.43 -0.12
N GLY A 234 9.68 -7.22 -0.04
CA GLY A 234 10.10 -6.23 0.97
C GLY A 234 9.80 -6.69 2.40
N THR A 235 8.59 -7.20 2.63
CA THR A 235 8.10 -7.53 3.98
C THR A 235 7.41 -8.90 4.09
N GLU A 236 6.99 -9.47 2.97
CA GLU A 236 6.10 -10.64 2.98
C GLU A 236 6.82 -12.00 3.10
N PHE A 237 6.19 -12.87 3.89
CA PHE A 237 6.58 -14.28 4.03
C PHE A 237 5.76 -15.15 3.09
N HIS A 238 6.42 -16.09 2.42
CA HIS A 238 5.76 -16.98 1.46
C HIS A 238 5.76 -18.43 1.95
N THR A 239 4.65 -19.12 1.73
CA THR A 239 4.49 -20.54 2.05
C THR A 239 4.35 -21.34 0.76
N MET A 240 5.47 -21.58 0.07
CA MET A 240 5.47 -22.21 -1.25
C MET A 240 5.09 -23.69 -1.17
N HIS A 241 3.94 -24.05 -1.71
CA HIS A 241 3.37 -25.39 -1.71
C HIS A 241 3.46 -26.03 -3.10
N LEU A 242 4.03 -27.24 -3.18
CA LEU A 242 4.05 -28.06 -4.39
C LEU A 242 3.09 -29.24 -4.26
N HIS A 243 2.13 -29.33 -5.17
CA HIS A 243 1.16 -30.41 -5.22
C HIS A 243 1.79 -31.71 -5.70
N GLY A 244 1.24 -32.85 -5.29
CA GLY A 244 1.65 -34.19 -5.75
C GLY A 244 3.03 -34.67 -5.28
N HIS A 245 3.86 -33.78 -4.75
CA HIS A 245 5.27 -34.04 -4.45
C HIS A 245 5.65 -33.67 -3.02
N ARG A 246 6.90 -33.99 -2.68
CA ARG A 246 7.56 -33.52 -1.47
C ARG A 246 8.88 -32.85 -1.87
N MET A 247 9.15 -31.72 -1.24
CA MET A 247 10.37 -30.94 -1.33
C MET A 247 11.29 -31.32 -0.18
N ARG A 248 12.44 -31.92 -0.49
CA ARG A 248 13.49 -32.14 0.49
C ARG A 248 14.40 -30.92 0.56
N ILE A 249 14.41 -30.22 1.68
CA ILE A 249 15.30 -29.06 1.87
C ILE A 249 16.75 -29.55 1.93
N ILE A 250 17.63 -28.94 1.13
CA ILE A 250 19.06 -29.28 1.08
C ILE A 250 19.98 -28.12 1.44
N ALA A 251 19.51 -26.88 1.30
CA ALA A 251 20.25 -25.71 1.75
C ALA A 251 19.30 -24.57 2.15
N ARG A 252 19.77 -23.73 3.07
CA ARG A 252 19.17 -22.43 3.44
C ARG A 252 20.26 -21.37 3.40
N ASP A 253 19.98 -20.23 2.77
CA ASP A 253 20.90 -19.10 2.59
C ASP A 253 22.26 -19.55 2.02
N GLY A 254 22.20 -20.43 1.01
CA GLY A 254 23.39 -21.05 0.38
C GLY A 254 24.11 -22.11 1.24
N ASN A 255 23.75 -22.30 2.50
CA ASN A 255 24.41 -23.25 3.42
C ASN A 255 23.67 -24.59 3.46
N PRO A 256 24.37 -25.74 3.31
CA PRO A 256 23.74 -27.05 3.44
C PRO A 256 23.08 -27.26 4.79
N VAL A 257 21.85 -27.74 4.81
CA VAL A 257 21.17 -28.11 6.06
C VAL A 257 21.64 -29.49 6.53
N GLN A 258 21.71 -29.68 7.85
CA GLN A 258 21.99 -31.00 8.43
C GLN A 258 20.73 -31.87 8.54
N THR A 259 19.56 -31.23 8.63
CA THR A 259 18.26 -31.89 8.71
C THR A 259 17.87 -32.45 7.34
N LYS A 260 17.07 -33.52 7.35
CA LYS A 260 16.49 -34.10 6.12
C LYS A 260 15.02 -33.76 6.08
N ASP A 261 14.69 -32.49 6.26
CA ASP A 261 13.30 -32.03 6.27
C ASP A 261 12.70 -32.24 4.89
N VAL A 262 11.56 -32.93 4.86
CA VAL A 262 10.81 -33.28 3.65
C VAL A 262 9.40 -32.76 3.84
N GLU A 263 9.11 -31.66 3.16
CA GLU A 263 7.87 -30.89 3.33
C GLU A 263 7.11 -30.84 2.01
N ASN A 264 5.82 -30.57 2.04
CA ASN A 264 5.06 -30.19 0.85
C ASN A 264 4.90 -28.68 0.71
N THR A 265 5.14 -27.92 1.78
CA THR A 265 5.02 -26.47 1.84
C THR A 265 6.20 -25.91 2.59
N VAL A 266 6.96 -25.01 1.97
CA VAL A 266 8.16 -24.40 2.54
C VAL A 266 7.89 -22.94 2.87
N LEU A 267 8.12 -22.56 4.14
CA LEU A 267 8.10 -21.17 4.58
C LEU A 267 9.44 -20.47 4.26
N ILE A 268 9.36 -19.31 3.62
CA ILE A 268 10.50 -18.47 3.24
C ILE A 268 10.21 -16.99 3.55
N GLY A 269 11.05 -16.36 4.36
CA GLY A 269 10.95 -14.94 4.70
C GLY A 269 11.79 -14.03 3.79
N PRO A 270 11.62 -12.70 3.88
CA PRO A 270 12.38 -11.73 3.09
C PRO A 270 13.90 -11.93 3.18
N GLY A 271 14.59 -11.87 2.04
CA GLY A 271 16.04 -12.05 1.93
C GLY A 271 16.54 -13.50 2.01
N GLN A 272 15.68 -14.46 2.37
CA GLN A 272 16.09 -15.85 2.50
C GLN A 272 16.18 -16.57 1.15
N THR A 273 17.06 -17.55 1.07
CA THR A 273 17.10 -18.52 -0.05
C THR A 273 16.94 -19.94 0.46
N ILE A 274 16.19 -20.78 -0.27
CA ILE A 274 15.97 -22.18 0.08
C ILE A 274 16.12 -23.05 -1.16
N ASP A 275 17.02 -24.02 -1.08
CA ASP A 275 17.19 -25.00 -2.14
C ASP A 275 16.55 -26.32 -1.71
N THR A 276 15.74 -26.87 -2.60
CA THR A 276 15.04 -28.14 -2.39
C THR A 276 15.37 -29.13 -3.50
N LEU A 277 15.25 -30.43 -3.19
CA LEU A 277 15.24 -31.51 -4.17
C LEU A 277 13.85 -32.12 -4.23
N VAL A 278 13.33 -32.24 -5.45
CA VAL A 278 12.05 -32.87 -5.73
C VAL A 278 12.28 -34.01 -6.71
N LYS A 279 11.67 -35.16 -6.44
CA LYS A 279 11.64 -36.30 -7.36
C LYS A 279 10.32 -36.24 -8.14
N ALA A 280 10.37 -36.26 -9.47
CA ALA A 280 9.19 -36.27 -10.32
C ALA A 280 8.58 -37.69 -10.42
N ASP A 281 8.14 -38.25 -9.29
CA ASP A 281 7.59 -39.60 -9.16
C ASP A 281 6.07 -39.66 -8.93
N ALA A 282 5.39 -38.52 -8.93
CA ALA A 282 3.92 -38.48 -8.95
C ALA A 282 3.34 -39.01 -10.28
N ASN A 283 2.03 -39.25 -10.29
CA ASN A 283 1.31 -39.55 -11.53
C ASN A 283 1.53 -38.41 -12.54
N PRO A 284 1.94 -38.70 -13.79
CA PRO A 284 2.19 -37.67 -14.78
C PRO A 284 0.98 -36.77 -15.01
N GLY A 285 1.20 -35.46 -14.97
CA GLY A 285 0.18 -34.42 -15.17
C GLY A 285 0.75 -33.02 -14.90
N THR A 286 -0.14 -32.05 -14.72
CA THR A 286 0.22 -30.69 -14.29
C THR A 286 -0.06 -30.54 -12.79
N TRP A 287 0.98 -30.27 -12.00
CA TRP A 287 0.88 -30.14 -10.54
C TRP A 287 1.21 -28.71 -10.10
N LEU A 288 0.28 -28.04 -9.42
CA LEU A 288 0.49 -26.64 -9.03
C LEU A 288 1.65 -26.46 -8.05
N LEU A 289 2.39 -25.37 -8.25
CA LEU A 289 3.34 -24.80 -7.30
C LEU A 289 2.88 -23.37 -7.00
N HIS A 290 2.48 -23.09 -5.77
CA HIS A 290 1.94 -21.77 -5.43
C HIS A 290 2.21 -21.37 -3.98
N CYS A 291 2.14 -20.06 -3.68
CA CYS A 291 2.12 -19.60 -2.30
C CYS A 291 0.79 -20.01 -1.63
N HIS A 292 0.84 -20.49 -0.39
CA HIS A 292 -0.33 -20.89 0.39
C HIS A 292 -0.87 -19.77 1.29
N VAL A 293 -0.36 -18.54 1.14
CA VAL A 293 -1.02 -17.32 1.61
C VAL A 293 -1.97 -16.86 0.52
N LEU A 294 -3.28 -16.87 0.80
CA LEU A 294 -4.31 -16.70 -0.23
C LEU A 294 -4.24 -15.37 -0.98
N ASP A 295 -3.90 -14.28 -0.30
CA ASP A 295 -3.73 -12.96 -0.90
C ASP A 295 -2.57 -12.94 -1.92
N HIS A 296 -1.53 -13.73 -1.68
CA HIS A 296 -0.38 -13.83 -2.58
C HIS A 296 -0.72 -14.61 -3.87
N MET A 297 -1.93 -15.16 -3.97
CA MET A 297 -2.50 -15.80 -5.16
C MET A 297 -3.49 -14.87 -5.90
N MET A 298 -3.36 -13.55 -5.72
CA MET A 298 -4.22 -12.54 -6.32
C MET A 298 -3.43 -11.48 -7.08
N ASN A 299 -4.10 -10.85 -8.06
CA ASN A 299 -3.64 -9.67 -8.79
C ASN A 299 -4.48 -8.46 -8.38
N GLY A 300 -4.03 -7.72 -7.36
CA GLY A 300 -4.80 -6.62 -6.79
C GLY A 300 -6.20 -7.08 -6.37
N ASN A 301 -6.27 -8.06 -5.46
CA ASN A 301 -7.49 -8.65 -4.92
C ASN A 301 -8.35 -9.44 -5.93
N VAL A 302 -7.82 -9.80 -7.11
CA VAL A 302 -8.50 -10.64 -8.10
C VAL A 302 -7.79 -11.99 -8.21
N MET A 303 -8.50 -13.08 -7.93
CA MET A 303 -8.04 -14.46 -8.08
C MET A 303 -8.55 -15.06 -9.39
N PRO A 304 -7.80 -15.96 -10.06
CA PRO A 304 -6.40 -16.32 -9.79
C PRO A 304 -5.39 -15.25 -10.23
N GLY A 305 -4.29 -15.16 -9.49
CA GLY A 305 -3.17 -14.28 -9.78
C GLY A 305 -1.95 -14.62 -8.93
N GLY A 306 -0.94 -13.77 -8.96
CA GLY A 306 0.19 -13.81 -8.03
C GLY A 306 1.13 -14.99 -8.24
N LEU A 307 1.57 -15.57 -7.11
CA LEU A 307 2.57 -16.63 -7.01
C LEU A 307 1.96 -18.00 -7.31
N ILE A 308 1.65 -18.24 -8.59
CA ILE A 308 1.17 -19.53 -9.08
C ILE A 308 2.01 -19.93 -10.29
N THR A 309 2.50 -21.16 -10.30
CA THR A 309 3.01 -21.86 -11.49
C THR A 309 2.65 -23.34 -11.36
N ALA A 310 3.25 -24.21 -12.17
CA ALA A 310 3.09 -25.65 -12.05
C ALA A 310 4.38 -26.39 -12.41
N LEU A 311 4.49 -27.61 -11.89
CA LEU A 311 5.36 -28.64 -12.41
C LEU A 311 4.59 -29.46 -13.44
N HIS A 312 4.98 -29.38 -14.71
CA HIS A 312 4.29 -30.06 -15.82
C HIS A 312 5.10 -31.24 -16.34
N TYR A 313 4.46 -32.40 -16.41
CA TYR A 313 5.07 -33.60 -16.97
C TYR A 313 4.96 -33.62 -18.49
N SER A 314 6.12 -33.63 -19.15
CA SER A 314 6.20 -33.65 -20.61
C SER A 314 5.40 -34.82 -21.19
N GLY A 315 4.60 -34.54 -22.22
CA GLY A 315 3.72 -35.53 -22.86
C GLY A 315 2.33 -35.66 -22.21
N THR A 316 2.02 -34.86 -21.19
CA THR A 316 0.65 -34.68 -20.67
C THR A 316 0.05 -33.34 -21.12
N PRO A 317 -1.27 -33.14 -21.00
CA PRO A 317 -1.85 -31.81 -21.23
C PRO A 317 -1.39 -30.81 -20.16
N ASP A 318 -0.85 -29.67 -20.61
CA ASP A 318 -0.61 -28.51 -19.75
C ASP A 318 -1.95 -27.87 -19.40
N THR A 319 -2.37 -28.04 -18.14
CA THR A 319 -3.64 -27.50 -17.63
C THR A 319 -3.45 -26.24 -16.78
N LEU A 320 -2.24 -25.68 -16.69
CA LEU A 320 -1.98 -24.48 -15.90
C LEU A 320 -2.80 -23.29 -16.43
N ALA A 321 -2.81 -23.09 -17.75
CA ALA A 321 -3.58 -22.02 -18.39
C ALA A 321 -5.11 -22.18 -18.25
N SER A 322 -5.58 -23.40 -17.93
CA SER A 322 -6.99 -23.69 -17.67
C SER A 322 -7.36 -23.65 -16.20
N LEU A 323 -6.44 -23.24 -15.32
CA LEU A 323 -6.69 -23.15 -13.89
C LEU A 323 -7.81 -22.13 -13.63
N ASP A 324 -8.94 -22.67 -13.18
CA ASP A 324 -10.07 -21.91 -12.68
C ASP A 324 -10.11 -22.04 -11.16
N MET A 325 -9.57 -21.02 -10.47
CA MET A 325 -9.73 -20.85 -9.03
C MET A 325 -10.86 -19.87 -8.70
N SER A 326 -11.79 -19.64 -9.62
CA SER A 326 -13.04 -18.96 -9.26
C SER A 326 -13.78 -19.86 -8.27
N MET A 327 -13.58 -19.57 -6.98
CA MET A 327 -14.33 -20.22 -5.91
C MET A 327 -15.82 -20.07 -6.24
N GLY A 328 -16.47 -21.19 -6.56
CA GLY A 328 -17.86 -21.22 -6.99
C GLY A 328 -18.73 -20.31 -6.11
N GLY A 329 -19.36 -19.31 -6.74
CA GLY A 329 -20.41 -18.51 -6.12
C GLY A 329 -19.98 -17.43 -5.12
N TYR A 330 -18.69 -17.29 -4.78
CA TYR A 330 -18.19 -16.07 -4.14
C TYR A 330 -17.42 -15.25 -5.16
N SER A 331 -18.21 -14.66 -6.06
CA SER A 331 -17.83 -13.42 -6.73
C SER A 331 -17.41 -12.42 -5.65
N HIS A 332 -16.11 -12.30 -5.38
CA HIS A 332 -15.54 -10.97 -5.19
C HIS A 332 -15.70 -10.27 -6.54
N GLY A 333 -16.95 -9.93 -6.85
CA GLY A 333 -17.26 -8.91 -7.82
C GLY A 333 -16.41 -7.76 -7.38
N SER A 334 -15.53 -7.33 -8.29
CA SER A 334 -14.81 -6.06 -8.23
C SER A 334 -15.42 -5.18 -7.16
N ARG A 335 -14.85 -5.17 -5.95
CA ARG A 335 -15.16 -4.14 -4.96
C ARG A 335 -14.46 -2.86 -5.42
N GLY A 336 -14.79 -2.47 -6.64
CA GLY A 336 -14.82 -1.08 -7.04
C GLY A 336 -15.84 -0.38 -6.16
N GLN A 337 -15.59 0.91 -5.97
CA GLN A 337 -16.48 1.93 -5.41
C GLN A 337 -17.92 1.44 -5.19
N LEU A 338 -18.43 1.61 -3.96
CA LEU A 338 -19.86 1.42 -3.68
C LEU A 338 -20.66 2.17 -4.75
N SER A 339 -21.56 1.46 -5.45
CA SER A 339 -22.32 2.09 -6.53
C SER A 339 -23.01 3.36 -6.03
N PHE A 340 -23.12 4.39 -6.87
CA PHE A 340 -23.78 5.64 -6.50
C PHE A 340 -25.12 5.41 -5.79
N TRP A 341 -25.95 4.49 -6.31
CA TRP A 341 -27.25 4.16 -5.73
C TRP A 341 -27.14 3.44 -4.38
N THR A 342 -26.16 2.57 -4.20
CA THR A 342 -25.87 1.92 -2.91
C THR A 342 -25.43 2.95 -1.89
N THR A 343 -24.46 3.81 -2.25
CA THR A 343 -23.95 4.87 -1.38
C THR A 343 -25.06 5.84 -0.99
N LEU A 344 -25.89 6.24 -1.95
CA LEU A 344 -27.01 7.14 -1.73
C LEU A 344 -28.07 6.52 -0.79
N LEU A 345 -28.40 5.24 -0.99
CA LEU A 345 -29.31 4.52 -0.11
C LEU A 345 -28.76 4.43 1.30
N LEU A 346 -27.48 4.09 1.45
CA LEU A 346 -26.83 3.93 2.75
C LEU A 346 -26.65 5.26 3.48
N GLY A 347 -26.24 6.33 2.78
CA GLY A 347 -26.19 7.68 3.33
C GLY A 347 -27.58 8.22 3.70
N GLY A 348 -28.60 7.86 2.92
CA GLY A 348 -30.00 8.11 3.27
C GLY A 348 -30.47 7.37 4.52
N ILE A 349 -30.08 6.10 4.68
CA ILE A 349 -30.34 5.33 5.90
C ILE A 349 -29.64 5.98 7.10
N ALA A 350 -28.36 6.37 6.96
CA ALA A 350 -27.61 7.05 8.01
C ALA A 350 -28.32 8.33 8.46
N GLY A 351 -28.78 9.18 7.55
CA GLY A 351 -29.56 10.38 7.89
C GLY A 351 -30.95 10.06 8.47
N PHE A 352 -31.60 8.97 8.02
CA PHE A 352 -32.93 8.56 8.49
C PHE A 352 -32.92 8.05 9.93
N THR A 353 -31.80 7.54 10.43
CA THR A 353 -31.70 7.06 11.82
C THR A 353 -32.07 8.12 12.86
N ILE A 354 -31.98 9.42 12.54
CA ILE A 354 -32.42 10.52 13.43
C ILE A 354 -33.87 10.38 13.89
N PHE A 355 -34.73 9.78 13.05
CA PHE A 355 -36.12 9.53 13.37
C PHE A 355 -36.31 8.49 14.47
N LEU A 356 -35.30 7.67 14.78
CA LEU A 356 -35.34 6.71 15.88
C LEU A 356 -35.30 7.39 17.25
N GLY A 357 -34.65 8.56 17.36
CA GLY A 357 -34.54 9.30 18.61
C GLY A 357 -35.75 10.19 18.93
N LEU A 358 -36.44 10.69 17.90
CA LEU A 358 -37.55 11.64 18.04
C LEU A 358 -38.77 11.15 18.84
N PRO A 359 -39.17 9.86 18.80
CA PRO A 359 -40.28 9.33 19.59
C PRO A 359 -40.12 9.54 21.10
N VAL A 360 -38.90 9.77 21.61
CA VAL A 360 -38.68 10.10 23.03
C VAL A 360 -39.42 11.37 23.45
N ALA A 361 -39.67 12.32 22.54
CA ALA A 361 -40.50 13.50 22.83
C ALA A 361 -41.94 13.16 23.26
N LYS A 362 -42.39 11.92 23.01
CA LYS A 362 -43.71 11.41 23.40
C LYS A 362 -43.69 10.63 24.72
N LEU A 363 -42.52 10.20 25.18
CA LEU A 363 -42.39 9.42 26.40
C LEU A 363 -42.47 10.35 27.61
N ARG A 364 -43.45 10.12 28.48
CA ARG A 364 -43.74 11.03 29.60
C ARG A 364 -42.76 10.94 30.78
N ARG A 365 -41.86 9.94 30.82
CA ARG A 365 -40.88 9.71 31.90
C ARG A 365 -39.68 8.87 31.45
N VAL A 366 -38.62 9.51 30.95
CA VAL A 366 -37.31 8.83 30.78
C VAL A 366 -36.44 9.13 31.99
N ALA A 367 -35.84 8.09 32.59
CA ALA A 367 -34.95 8.26 33.74
C ALA A 367 -33.70 9.08 33.35
N PRO A 368 -33.28 10.09 34.14
CA PRO A 368 -32.09 10.89 33.85
C PRO A 368 -30.81 10.08 33.62
N GLN A 369 -30.67 8.95 34.32
CA GLN A 369 -29.55 8.02 34.16
C GLN A 369 -29.49 7.41 32.76
N VAL A 370 -30.65 7.05 32.19
CA VAL A 370 -30.74 6.48 30.85
C VAL A 370 -30.40 7.53 29.81
N MET A 371 -30.87 8.77 29.98
CA MET A 371 -30.47 9.88 29.11
C MET A 371 -28.97 10.15 29.17
N SER A 372 -28.37 10.10 30.37
CA SER A 372 -26.93 10.25 30.57
C SER A 372 -26.12 9.13 29.90
N LEU A 373 -26.59 7.87 30.02
CA LEU A 373 -25.96 6.70 29.41
C LEU A 373 -26.00 6.79 27.88
N LEU A 374 -27.18 7.01 27.30
CA LEU A 374 -27.36 7.07 25.84
C LEU A 374 -26.59 8.23 25.21
N ASN A 375 -26.63 9.40 25.83
CA ASN A 375 -25.85 10.56 25.40
C ASN A 375 -24.34 10.27 25.44
N SER A 376 -23.85 9.66 26.53
CA SER A 376 -22.41 9.40 26.66
C SER A 376 -21.94 8.25 25.76
N LEU A 377 -22.79 7.27 25.48
CA LEU A 377 -22.53 6.22 24.48
C LEU A 377 -22.33 6.81 23.09
N ALA A 378 -23.20 7.73 22.68
CA ALA A 378 -23.02 8.45 21.42
C ALA A 378 -21.72 9.25 21.36
N VAL A 379 -21.37 9.94 22.45
CA VAL A 379 -20.08 10.65 22.55
C VAL A 379 -18.90 9.68 22.39
N GLY A 380 -18.99 8.48 22.96
CA GLY A 380 -17.96 7.45 22.82
C GLY A 380 -17.75 7.00 21.37
N VAL A 381 -18.84 6.78 20.64
CA VAL A 381 -18.82 6.47 19.20
C VAL A 381 -18.19 7.63 18.40
N LEU A 382 -18.59 8.86 18.69
CA LEU A 382 -18.06 10.06 18.03
C LEU A 382 -16.55 10.25 18.26
N PHE A 383 -16.04 9.96 19.47
CA PHE A 383 -14.60 10.04 19.74
C PHE A 383 -13.79 9.08 18.87
N PHE A 384 -14.30 7.86 18.67
CA PHE A 384 -13.66 6.89 17.78
C PHE A 384 -13.68 7.38 16.33
N LEU A 385 -14.84 7.80 15.83
CA LEU A 385 -14.99 8.35 14.48
C LEU A 385 -14.11 9.59 14.25
N LEU A 386 -13.96 10.45 15.25
CA LEU A 386 -13.09 11.62 15.14
C LEU A 386 -11.64 11.21 14.86
N PHE A 387 -11.13 10.21 15.58
CA PHE A 387 -9.76 9.72 15.38
C PHE A 387 -9.59 9.15 13.97
N ASP A 388 -10.56 8.34 13.53
CA ASP A 388 -10.51 7.67 12.23
C ASP A 388 -10.60 8.68 11.06
N VAL A 389 -11.55 9.61 11.12
CA VAL A 389 -11.70 10.69 10.12
C VAL A 389 -10.45 11.56 10.04
N ILE A 390 -9.82 11.90 11.18
CA ILE A 390 -8.56 12.67 11.20
C ILE A 390 -7.42 11.88 10.57
N LYS A 391 -7.30 10.59 10.91
CA LYS A 391 -6.28 9.71 10.33
C LYS A 391 -6.41 9.70 8.81
N GLN A 392 -7.61 9.47 8.29
CA GLN A 392 -7.88 9.45 6.86
C GLN A 392 -7.62 10.79 6.16
N ALA A 393 -8.04 11.89 6.79
CA ALA A 393 -7.78 13.23 6.28
C ALA A 393 -6.28 13.56 6.22
N SER A 394 -5.46 12.86 7.01
CA SER A 394 -4.00 13.04 7.04
C SER A 394 -3.25 12.18 6.02
N GLU A 395 -3.85 11.12 5.47
CA GLU A 395 -3.20 10.24 4.48
C GLU A 395 -2.70 11.04 3.25
N PRO A 396 -3.52 11.87 2.57
CA PRO A 396 -3.05 12.63 1.41
C PRO A 396 -1.93 13.63 1.75
N ILE A 397 -1.87 14.09 3.00
CA ILE A 397 -0.82 15.01 3.49
C ILE A 397 0.49 14.25 3.68
N GLN A 398 0.43 13.03 4.22
CA GLN A 398 1.58 12.16 4.40
C GLN A 398 2.16 11.76 3.04
N ASP A 399 1.31 11.43 2.07
CA ASP A 399 1.71 11.11 0.69
C ASP A 399 2.41 12.31 0.01
N ALA A 400 1.82 13.50 0.14
CA ALA A 400 2.39 14.73 -0.40
C ALA A 400 3.71 15.13 0.29
N LEU A 401 3.83 14.88 1.60
CA LEU A 401 5.06 15.11 2.35
C LEU A 401 6.17 14.15 1.89
N HIS A 402 5.83 12.87 1.73
CA HIS A 402 6.76 11.86 1.26
C HIS A 402 7.28 12.19 -0.14
N THR A 403 6.38 12.62 -1.05
CA THR A 403 6.72 13.08 -2.40
C THR A 403 7.61 14.34 -2.41
N ALA A 404 7.36 15.28 -1.50
CA ALA A 404 8.16 16.49 -1.37
C ALA A 404 9.57 16.22 -0.80
N GLN A 405 9.73 15.18 0.02
CA GLN A 405 11.02 14.77 0.59
C GLN A 405 11.90 14.00 -0.41
N THR A 406 11.31 13.32 -1.39
CA THR A 406 12.01 12.50 -2.40
C THR A 406 12.38 13.27 -3.68
N GLY A 407 12.30 14.61 -3.69
CA GLY A 407 12.81 15.46 -4.76
C GLY A 407 11.78 15.91 -5.80
N GLY A 408 10.49 15.62 -5.62
CA GLY A 408 9.41 16.15 -6.45
C GLY A 408 9.11 17.63 -6.16
N ALA A 409 8.95 18.44 -7.21
CA ALA A 409 8.62 19.87 -7.13
C ALA A 409 7.17 20.15 -6.68
N ASP A 410 6.70 19.48 -5.62
CA ASP A 410 5.30 19.53 -5.17
C ASP A 410 5.14 19.91 -3.68
N TYR A 411 6.14 20.57 -3.10
CA TYR A 411 6.05 21.17 -1.75
C TYR A 411 4.84 22.10 -1.60
N ASN A 412 4.45 22.78 -2.69
CA ASN A 412 3.26 23.63 -2.73
C ASN A 412 1.96 22.84 -2.51
N ASN A 413 1.87 21.61 -3.01
CA ASN A 413 0.72 20.74 -2.81
C ASN A 413 0.66 20.26 -1.35
N PHE A 414 1.78 19.82 -0.77
CA PHE A 414 1.87 19.53 0.67
C PHE A 414 1.40 20.71 1.53
N VAL A 415 1.94 21.91 1.29
CA VAL A 415 1.56 23.12 2.03
C VAL A 415 0.07 23.45 1.82
N THR A 416 -0.45 23.29 0.60
CA THR A 416 -1.86 23.51 0.29
C THR A 416 -2.76 22.55 1.06
N LEU A 417 -2.43 21.26 1.09
CA LEU A 417 -3.20 20.26 1.81
C LEU A 417 -3.15 20.48 3.33
N VAL A 418 -2.00 20.88 3.89
CA VAL A 418 -1.89 21.28 5.30
C VAL A 418 -2.75 22.50 5.62
N ILE A 419 -2.72 23.53 4.76
CA ILE A 419 -3.57 24.72 4.93
C ILE A 419 -5.04 24.32 4.88
N VAL A 420 -5.44 23.51 3.90
CA VAL A 420 -6.82 23.05 3.75
C VAL A 420 -7.26 22.19 4.93
N PHE A 421 -6.39 21.35 5.47
CA PHE A 421 -6.65 20.54 6.65
C PHE A 421 -6.94 21.41 7.87
N VAL A 422 -6.06 22.38 8.15
CA VAL A 422 -6.22 23.30 9.29
C VAL A 422 -7.45 24.18 9.10
N LEU A 423 -7.64 24.75 7.91
CA LEU A 423 -8.80 25.57 7.60
C LEU A 423 -10.09 24.77 7.68
N GLY A 424 -10.12 23.52 7.23
CA GLY A 424 -11.31 22.67 7.30
C GLY A 424 -11.72 22.37 8.73
N ILE A 425 -10.77 22.02 9.62
CA ILE A 425 -11.06 21.84 11.05
C ILE A 425 -11.57 23.15 11.66
N VAL A 426 -10.89 24.27 11.39
CA VAL A 426 -11.27 25.59 11.94
C VAL A 426 -12.63 26.01 11.42
N ILE A 427 -12.92 25.89 10.12
CA ILE A 427 -14.21 26.23 9.53
C ILE A 427 -15.31 25.32 10.06
N GLY A 428 -15.05 24.02 10.21
CA GLY A 428 -16.01 23.08 10.80
C GLY A 428 -16.37 23.46 12.23
N LEU A 429 -15.36 23.71 13.07
CA LEU A 429 -15.53 24.05 14.48
C LEU A 429 -16.13 25.45 14.66
N VAL A 430 -15.53 26.46 14.03
CA VAL A 430 -15.86 27.89 14.20
C VAL A 430 -17.10 28.26 13.40
N GLY A 431 -17.26 27.73 12.19
CA GLY A 431 -18.45 27.96 11.36
C GLY A 431 -19.73 27.49 12.04
N LEU A 432 -19.70 26.37 12.75
CA LEU A 432 -20.84 25.93 13.55
C LEU A 432 -21.06 26.81 14.78
N VAL A 433 -20.01 27.28 15.47
CA VAL A 433 -20.14 28.22 16.60
C VAL A 433 -20.73 29.57 16.17
N PHE A 434 -20.25 30.17 15.07
CA PHE A 434 -20.77 31.44 14.58
C PHE A 434 -22.10 31.30 13.86
N GLY A 435 -22.33 30.19 13.15
CA GLY A 435 -23.60 29.87 12.51
C GLY A 435 -24.71 29.72 13.54
N THR A 436 -24.48 28.88 14.58
CA THR A 436 -25.42 28.75 15.70
C THR A 436 -25.60 30.08 16.43
N ARG A 437 -24.53 30.83 16.72
CA ARG A 437 -24.63 32.11 17.45
C ARG A 437 -25.34 33.22 16.66
N SER A 438 -25.04 33.39 15.38
CA SER A 438 -25.67 34.42 14.52
C SER A 438 -27.15 34.11 14.32
N PHE A 439 -27.47 32.83 14.15
CA PHE A 439 -28.84 32.35 14.06
C PHE A 439 -29.60 32.49 15.39
N MET A 440 -28.98 32.16 16.53
CA MET A 440 -29.58 32.36 17.86
C MET A 440 -29.71 33.83 18.27
N GLN A 441 -28.81 34.71 17.81
CA GLN A 441 -28.93 36.16 18.00
C GLN A 441 -30.07 36.76 17.17
N SER A 442 -30.29 36.24 15.96
CA SER A 442 -31.44 36.61 15.12
C SER A 442 -32.78 36.13 15.72
N ALA A 443 -32.74 35.20 16.67
CA ALA A 443 -33.90 34.61 17.34
C ALA A 443 -34.28 35.27 18.70
N LYS A 444 -33.65 36.37 19.15
CA LYS A 444 -34.09 37.12 20.34
C LYS A 444 -34.97 38.30 19.91
N GLU A 445 -36.21 38.48 20.35
CA GLU A 445 -36.81 38.28 21.68
C GLU A 445 -38.04 37.36 21.62
N GLY A 446 -38.05 36.25 22.38
CA GLY A 446 -39.22 35.36 22.55
C GLY A 446 -38.99 33.88 22.21
N ALA A 447 -38.02 33.53 21.36
CA ALA A 447 -37.77 32.13 20.95
C ALA A 447 -37.23 31.24 22.08
N SER A 448 -36.49 31.77 23.05
CA SER A 448 -35.94 31.00 24.18
C SER A 448 -37.00 30.47 25.16
N GLN A 449 -38.24 30.94 25.06
CA GLN A 449 -39.35 30.45 25.88
C GLN A 449 -40.28 29.47 25.14
N ASN A 450 -40.14 29.31 23.81
CA ASN A 450 -40.98 28.40 23.03
C ASN A 450 -40.22 27.10 22.72
N PRO A 451 -40.56 25.96 23.35
CA PRO A 451 -39.84 24.71 23.16
C PRO A 451 -39.86 24.18 21.72
N LEU A 452 -40.88 24.50 20.93
CA LEU A 452 -40.95 24.13 19.50
C LEU A 452 -39.93 24.90 18.67
N MET A 453 -39.78 26.21 18.93
CA MET A 453 -38.79 27.02 18.24
C MET A 453 -37.38 26.57 18.61
N LEU A 454 -37.13 26.32 19.90
CA LEU A 454 -35.83 25.81 20.37
C LEU A 454 -35.48 24.45 19.72
N SER A 455 -36.44 23.54 19.60
CA SER A 455 -36.25 22.26 18.93
C SER A 455 -35.94 22.41 17.42
N LEU A 456 -36.61 23.32 16.71
CA LEU A 456 -36.31 23.63 15.30
C LEU A 456 -34.91 24.23 15.11
N LEU A 457 -34.49 25.13 16.02
CA LEU A 457 -33.14 25.71 16.01
C LEU A 457 -32.08 24.61 16.18
N ILE A 458 -32.31 23.68 17.12
CA ILE A 458 -31.43 22.51 17.34
C ILE A 458 -31.39 21.63 16.09
N ALA A 459 -32.55 21.31 15.50
CA ALA A 459 -32.62 20.50 14.28
C ALA A 459 -31.89 21.13 13.09
N THR A 460 -31.96 22.47 12.94
CA THR A 460 -31.24 23.18 11.87
C THR A 460 -29.73 23.17 12.10
N GLY A 461 -29.29 23.37 13.36
CA GLY A 461 -27.88 23.27 13.72
C GLY A 461 -27.30 21.87 13.44
N ILE A 462 -28.02 20.83 13.84
CA ILE A 462 -27.70 19.43 13.58
C ILE A 462 -27.67 19.15 12.07
N GLY A 463 -28.66 19.64 11.32
CA GLY A 463 -28.69 19.47 9.86
C GLY A 463 -27.44 20.01 9.15
N MET A 464 -26.86 21.11 9.61
CA MET A 464 -25.60 21.63 9.04
C MET A 464 -24.40 20.71 9.31
N HIS A 465 -24.35 20.07 10.48
CA HIS A 465 -23.34 19.07 10.82
C HIS A 465 -23.50 17.80 9.96
N ASN A 466 -24.74 17.31 9.85
CA ASN A 466 -25.11 16.11 9.11
C ASN A 466 -24.85 16.25 7.60
N PHE A 467 -24.86 17.47 7.06
CA PHE A 467 -24.38 17.73 5.71
C PHE A 467 -22.90 17.38 5.52
N ALA A 468 -22.04 17.75 6.49
CA ALA A 468 -20.60 17.43 6.43
C ALA A 468 -20.34 15.92 6.56
N GLU A 469 -21.13 15.21 7.37
CA GLU A 469 -21.11 13.75 7.43
C GLU A 469 -21.47 13.11 6.08
N GLY A 470 -22.49 13.63 5.42
CA GLY A 470 -22.88 13.20 4.07
C GLY A 470 -21.74 13.39 3.08
N LEU A 471 -21.08 14.56 3.09
CA LEU A 471 -19.92 14.81 2.21
C LEU A 471 -18.81 13.77 2.43
N ALA A 472 -18.52 13.43 3.68
CA ALA A 472 -17.53 12.41 4.03
C ALA A 472 -17.94 11.01 3.53
N ILE A 473 -19.18 10.57 3.73
CA ILE A 473 -19.69 9.28 3.21
C ILE A 473 -19.53 9.22 1.68
N GLY A 474 -20.00 10.27 1.00
CA GLY A 474 -19.98 10.35 -0.46
C GLY A 474 -18.57 10.28 -1.03
N GLN A 475 -17.63 11.06 -0.48
CA GLN A 475 -16.22 11.03 -0.91
C GLN A 475 -15.59 9.67 -0.68
N SER A 476 -15.74 9.11 0.53
CA SER A 476 -15.14 7.84 0.93
C SER A 476 -15.56 6.72 -0.01
N ALA A 477 -16.85 6.66 -0.34
CA ALA A 477 -17.38 5.70 -1.29
C ALA A 477 -16.85 5.93 -2.72
N ALA A 478 -16.75 7.19 -3.15
CA ALA A 478 -16.31 7.55 -4.50
C ALA A 478 -14.82 7.35 -4.74
N ILE A 479 -13.97 7.41 -3.70
CA ILE A 479 -12.53 7.07 -3.81
C ILE A 479 -12.26 5.57 -3.64
N GLY A 480 -13.29 4.76 -3.38
CA GLY A 480 -13.16 3.31 -3.20
C GLY A 480 -12.74 2.89 -1.79
N ALA A 481 -12.78 3.80 -0.81
CA ALA A 481 -12.56 3.49 0.61
C ALA A 481 -13.84 2.89 1.21
N ILE A 482 -14.18 1.66 0.80
CA ILE A 482 -15.44 0.99 1.14
C ILE A 482 -15.55 0.75 2.64
N GLN A 483 -14.48 0.29 3.29
CA GLN A 483 -14.42 0.10 4.73
C GLN A 483 -14.78 1.37 5.49
N LEU A 484 -14.09 2.48 5.18
CA LEU A 484 -14.36 3.78 5.75
C LEU A 484 -15.80 4.21 5.49
N ALA A 485 -16.28 4.12 4.25
CA ALA A 485 -17.63 4.52 3.91
C ALA A 485 -18.68 3.76 4.75
N LEU A 486 -18.54 2.44 4.88
CA LEU A 486 -19.44 1.62 5.69
C LEU A 486 -19.34 1.96 7.19
N MET A 487 -18.13 2.17 7.69
CA MET A 487 -17.90 2.56 9.08
C MET A 487 -18.51 3.93 9.38
N LEU A 488 -18.33 4.93 8.50
CA LEU A 488 -18.95 6.25 8.61
C LEU A 488 -20.49 6.13 8.55
N ILE A 489 -21.04 5.32 7.65
CA ILE A 489 -22.49 5.10 7.55
C ILE A 489 -23.06 4.53 8.85
N ILE A 490 -22.41 3.52 9.42
CA ILE A 490 -22.87 2.88 10.68
C ILE A 490 -22.69 3.84 11.85
N GLY A 491 -21.50 4.44 11.96
CA GLY A 491 -21.14 5.37 13.03
C GLY A 491 -22.02 6.62 13.07
N PHE A 492 -22.17 7.30 11.93
CA PHE A 492 -23.06 8.45 11.79
C PHE A 492 -24.52 8.05 11.94
N GLY A 493 -24.95 6.89 11.45
CA GLY A 493 -26.30 6.38 11.71
C GLY A 493 -26.59 6.20 13.22
N LEU A 494 -25.64 5.67 13.98
CA LEU A 494 -25.80 5.52 15.42
C LEU A 494 -25.79 6.88 16.14
N HIS A 495 -24.93 7.78 15.70
CA HIS A 495 -24.87 9.13 16.24
C HIS A 495 -26.16 9.92 15.97
N ASN A 496 -26.63 9.94 14.72
CA ASN A 496 -27.85 10.65 14.28
C ASN A 496 -29.08 10.16 15.04
N ALA A 497 -29.19 8.85 15.32
CA ALA A 497 -30.23 8.33 16.19
C ALA A 497 -30.26 9.02 17.57
N THR A 498 -29.10 9.34 18.12
CA THR A 498 -28.99 10.03 19.41
C THR A 498 -29.18 11.54 19.33
N GLU A 499 -28.85 12.18 18.20
CA GLU A 499 -29.18 13.58 17.94
C GLU A 499 -30.69 13.82 17.91
N GLY A 500 -31.46 12.82 17.46
CA GLY A 500 -32.92 12.81 17.57
C GLY A 500 -33.40 13.03 19.01
N PHE A 501 -32.67 12.54 20.03
CA PHE A 501 -32.97 12.85 21.44
C PHE A 501 -32.70 14.31 21.77
N GLY A 502 -31.64 14.90 21.22
CA GLY A 502 -31.30 16.32 21.38
C GLY A 502 -32.39 17.23 20.82
N ILE A 503 -32.93 16.90 19.63
CA ILE A 503 -34.07 17.60 19.04
C ILE A 503 -35.33 17.42 19.89
N ALA A 504 -35.55 16.23 20.45
CA ALA A 504 -36.71 15.90 21.28
C ALA A 504 -36.67 16.51 22.68
N ALA A 505 -35.49 16.78 23.25
CA ALA A 505 -35.31 17.12 24.66
C ALA A 505 -36.09 18.36 25.12
N PRO A 506 -36.12 19.49 24.39
CA PRO A 506 -36.96 20.64 24.76
C PRO A 506 -38.45 20.32 24.78
N LEU A 507 -38.87 19.35 23.96
CA LEU A 507 -40.29 19.05 23.71
C LEU A 507 -40.93 18.19 24.80
N VAL A 508 -40.13 17.50 25.61
CA VAL A 508 -40.60 16.63 26.70
C VAL A 508 -41.43 17.41 27.74
N GLN A 509 -41.20 18.72 27.85
CA GLN A 509 -41.94 19.60 28.75
C GLN A 509 -43.33 19.98 28.24
N LEU A 510 -43.64 19.71 26.95
CA LEU A 510 -44.93 20.03 26.37
C LEU A 510 -45.96 18.91 26.64
N PRO A 511 -47.22 19.26 26.94
CA PRO A 511 -48.26 18.27 27.23
C PRO A 511 -48.62 17.37 26.03
N ALA A 512 -48.43 17.88 24.81
CA ALA A 512 -48.58 17.12 23.57
C ALA A 512 -47.78 17.74 22.41
N VAL A 513 -46.95 16.94 21.76
CA VAL A 513 -46.22 17.30 20.53
C VAL A 513 -46.91 16.66 19.34
N GLN A 514 -47.04 17.33 18.20
CA GLN A 514 -47.67 16.73 17.01
C GLN A 514 -46.66 15.93 16.19
N TRP A 515 -47.07 14.78 15.64
CA TRP A 515 -46.19 13.94 14.81
C TRP A 515 -45.65 14.68 13.58
N ARG A 516 -46.47 15.54 12.96
CA ARG A 516 -46.04 16.41 11.85
C ARG A 516 -44.86 17.32 12.21
N PHE A 517 -44.79 17.78 13.47
CA PHE A 517 -43.68 18.60 13.93
C PHE A 517 -42.40 17.77 14.08
N LEU A 518 -42.50 16.58 14.68
CA LEU A 518 -41.36 15.66 14.79
C LEU A 518 -40.85 15.23 13.40
N LEU A 519 -41.75 14.96 12.47
CA LEU A 519 -41.38 14.62 11.10
C LEU A 519 -40.63 15.77 10.41
N LEU A 520 -41.11 17.01 10.58
CA LEU A 520 -40.44 18.19 10.06
C LEU A 520 -39.05 18.39 10.69
N ALA A 521 -38.96 18.28 12.02
CA ALA A 521 -37.69 18.46 12.73
C ALA A 521 -36.67 17.37 12.35
N GLY A 522 -37.10 16.11 12.22
CA GLY A 522 -36.25 15.03 11.73
C GLY A 522 -35.83 15.21 10.28
N PHE A 523 -36.70 15.74 9.42
CA PHE A 523 -36.34 16.04 8.03
C PHE A 523 -35.28 17.15 7.97
N ILE A 524 -35.43 18.21 8.75
CA ILE A 524 -34.46 19.31 8.83
C ILE A 524 -33.10 18.81 9.34
N GLY A 525 -33.10 17.91 10.33
CA GLY A 525 -31.87 17.36 10.91
C GLY A 525 -31.20 16.27 10.06
N GLY A 526 -31.95 15.39 9.41
CA GLY A 526 -31.40 14.19 8.74
C GLY A 526 -31.30 14.25 7.22
N ALA A 527 -32.16 15.03 6.53
CA ALA A 527 -32.10 15.15 5.07
C ALA A 527 -30.77 15.71 4.52
N PRO A 528 -30.07 16.62 5.23
CA PRO A 528 -28.78 17.12 4.76
C PRO A 528 -27.70 16.03 4.60
N THR A 529 -27.72 14.93 5.37
CA THR A 529 -26.79 13.79 5.17
C THR A 529 -26.95 13.18 3.78
N PHE A 530 -28.19 13.04 3.32
CA PHE A 530 -28.49 12.53 1.98
C PHE A 530 -27.96 13.47 0.89
N ILE A 531 -28.20 14.77 1.04
CA ILE A 531 -27.71 15.79 0.08
C ILE A 531 -26.18 15.83 0.07
N GLY A 532 -25.56 15.83 1.25
CA GLY A 532 -24.11 15.78 1.40
C GLY A 532 -23.52 14.53 0.73
N THR A 533 -24.18 13.37 0.87
CA THR A 533 -23.74 12.12 0.22
C THR A 533 -23.71 12.24 -1.30
N ILE A 534 -24.72 12.89 -1.90
CA ILE A 534 -24.73 13.15 -3.36
C ILE A 534 -23.56 14.05 -3.75
N VAL A 535 -23.41 15.19 -3.06
CA VAL A 535 -22.37 16.18 -3.37
C VAL A 535 -20.98 15.57 -3.19
N GLY A 536 -20.77 14.85 -2.10
CA GLY A 536 -19.54 14.14 -1.79
C GLY A 536 -19.22 13.04 -2.79
N TYR A 537 -20.21 12.35 -3.35
CA TYR A 537 -19.92 11.33 -4.35
C TYR A 537 -19.54 11.92 -5.72
N VAL A 538 -20.12 13.07 -6.07
CA VAL A 538 -19.92 13.69 -7.40
C VAL A 538 -18.64 14.54 -7.47
N LEU A 539 -18.27 15.24 -6.40
CA LEU A 539 -17.18 16.21 -6.41
C LEU A 539 -15.86 15.65 -5.85
N VAL A 540 -15.24 14.69 -6.52
CA VAL A 540 -14.04 14.00 -6.01
C VAL A 540 -12.75 14.75 -6.34
N SER A 541 -11.96 15.09 -5.32
CA SER A 541 -10.60 15.63 -5.44
C SER A 541 -9.84 15.39 -4.13
N PRO A 542 -8.53 15.09 -4.13
CA PRO A 542 -7.74 14.96 -2.90
C PRO A 542 -7.89 16.16 -1.96
N THR A 543 -7.88 17.38 -2.50
CA THR A 543 -8.03 18.61 -1.73
C THR A 543 -9.44 18.75 -1.14
N LEU A 544 -10.48 18.38 -1.90
CA LEU A 544 -11.86 18.40 -1.42
C LEU A 544 -12.11 17.30 -0.39
N SER A 545 -11.47 16.13 -0.55
CA SER A 545 -11.52 15.04 0.43
C SER A 545 -10.96 15.48 1.77
N VAL A 546 -9.75 16.06 1.78
CA VAL A 546 -9.14 16.64 2.99
C VAL A 546 -10.06 17.71 3.58
N LEU A 547 -10.60 18.63 2.76
CA LEU A 547 -11.50 19.68 3.23
C LEU A 547 -12.78 19.10 3.87
N PHE A 548 -13.45 18.14 3.24
CA PHE A 548 -14.72 17.60 3.71
C PHE A 548 -14.55 16.72 4.94
N LEU A 549 -13.51 15.88 4.99
CA LEU A 549 -13.19 15.08 6.17
C LEU A 549 -12.80 15.97 7.35
N THR A 550 -12.00 17.02 7.13
CA THR A 550 -11.64 17.95 8.21
C THR A 550 -12.78 18.86 8.65
N LEU A 551 -13.67 19.25 7.75
CA LEU A 551 -14.93 19.93 8.08
C LEU A 551 -15.79 19.04 8.98
N ALA A 552 -15.94 17.76 8.62
CA ALA A 552 -16.65 16.77 9.42
C ALA A 552 -15.98 16.57 10.79
N ALA A 553 -14.66 16.44 10.85
CA ALA A 553 -13.90 16.34 12.11
C ALA A 553 -14.11 17.56 13.02
N GLY A 554 -14.03 18.77 12.47
CA GLY A 554 -14.31 20.01 13.20
C GLY A 554 -15.74 20.06 13.75
N ALA A 555 -16.70 19.56 12.97
CA ALA A 555 -18.09 19.45 13.39
C ALA A 555 -18.30 18.41 14.50
N ILE A 556 -17.66 17.23 14.39
CA ILE A 556 -17.68 16.20 15.43
C ILE A 556 -17.11 16.75 16.74
N ILE A 557 -16.00 17.49 16.71
CA ILE A 557 -15.41 18.11 17.91
C ILE A 557 -16.41 19.06 18.60
N PHE A 558 -17.10 19.89 17.82
CA PHE A 558 -18.14 20.79 18.34
C PHE A 558 -19.25 20.01 19.04
N VAL A 559 -19.78 18.96 18.38
CA VAL A 559 -20.87 18.15 18.92
C VAL A 559 -20.45 17.39 20.18
N ILE A 560 -19.27 16.78 20.18
CA ILE A 560 -18.68 16.14 21.38
C ILE A 560 -18.65 17.13 22.55
N SER A 561 -18.19 18.36 22.31
CA SER A 561 -18.12 19.40 23.34
C SER A 561 -19.49 19.71 23.95
N GLU A 562 -20.51 19.91 23.11
CA GLU A 562 -21.88 20.19 23.57
C GLU A 562 -22.49 19.00 24.32
N MET A 563 -22.34 17.78 23.81
CA MET A 563 -22.88 16.58 24.44
C MET A 563 -22.20 16.28 25.78
N LEU A 564 -20.89 16.51 25.90
CA LEU A 564 -20.18 16.39 27.19
C LEU A 564 -20.64 17.45 28.20
N HIS A 565 -20.91 18.67 27.74
CA HIS A 565 -21.46 19.73 28.60
C HIS A 565 -22.86 19.37 29.13
N VAL A 566 -23.72 18.82 28.26
CA VAL A 566 -25.04 18.32 28.67
C VAL A 566 -24.90 17.16 29.67
N ALA A 567 -24.03 16.18 29.40
CA ALA A 567 -23.80 15.05 30.32
C ALA A 567 -23.38 15.52 31.72
N ARG A 568 -22.50 16.53 31.81
CA ARG A 568 -22.07 17.12 33.08
C ARG A 568 -23.22 17.80 33.84
N ARG A 569 -24.18 18.41 33.14
CA ARG A 569 -25.37 19.04 33.78
C ARG A 569 -26.36 18.03 34.33
N VAL A 570 -26.47 16.85 33.73
CA VAL A 570 -27.40 15.79 34.15
C VAL A 570 -26.95 15.12 35.46
N GLY A 571 -25.66 15.22 35.82
CA GLY A 571 -25.15 14.91 37.16
C GLY A 571 -24.78 13.45 37.44
N PHE A 572 -24.96 12.53 36.49
CA PHE A 572 -24.65 11.10 36.63
C PHE A 572 -23.31 10.74 35.97
N VAL A 573 -22.21 11.27 36.52
CA VAL A 573 -20.86 11.17 35.92
C VAL A 573 -20.40 9.72 35.75
N GLU A 574 -20.63 8.86 36.75
CA GLU A 574 -20.21 7.45 36.71
C GLU A 574 -20.87 6.68 35.55
N VAL A 575 -22.19 6.83 35.41
CA VAL A 575 -22.98 6.24 34.31
C VAL A 575 -22.55 6.82 32.96
N GLY A 576 -22.22 8.11 32.93
CA GLY A 576 -21.70 8.76 31.74
C GLY A 576 -20.35 8.20 31.29
N VAL A 577 -19.40 8.00 32.22
CA VAL A 577 -18.08 7.42 31.90
C VAL A 577 -18.22 5.98 31.38
N ILE A 578 -19.11 5.18 31.99
CA ILE A 578 -19.41 3.83 31.49
C ILE A 578 -19.98 3.90 30.07
N GLY A 579 -20.95 4.77 29.84
CA GLY A 579 -21.53 4.98 28.50
C GLY A 579 -20.47 5.35 27.47
N LEU A 580 -19.59 6.30 27.80
CA LEU A 580 -18.48 6.73 26.94
C LEU A 580 -17.57 5.57 26.54
N ALA A 581 -17.14 4.76 27.51
CA ALA A 581 -16.27 3.61 27.26
C ALA A 581 -16.97 2.55 26.39
N LEU A 582 -18.24 2.24 26.68
CA LEU A 582 -19.02 1.29 25.90
C LEU A 582 -19.23 1.76 24.46
N GLY A 583 -19.51 3.04 24.27
CA GLY A 583 -19.66 3.63 22.94
C GLY A 583 -18.39 3.52 22.10
N PHE A 584 -17.25 3.84 22.69
CA PHE A 584 -15.95 3.72 22.02
C PHE A 584 -15.63 2.27 21.66
N LEU A 585 -15.77 1.34 22.62
CA LEU A 585 -15.51 -0.10 22.40
C LEU A 585 -16.46 -0.71 21.38
N PHE A 586 -17.72 -0.26 21.36
CA PHE A 586 -18.69 -0.69 20.37
C PHE A 586 -18.29 -0.25 18.96
N ALA A 587 -17.89 1.01 18.78
CA ALA A 587 -17.44 1.52 17.49
C ALA A 587 -16.15 0.82 17.02
N TYR A 588 -15.18 0.65 17.91
CA TYR A 588 -13.96 -0.10 17.64
C TYR A 588 -14.21 -1.58 17.30
N GLY A 589 -15.09 -2.24 18.05
CA GLY A 589 -15.47 -3.63 17.77
C GLY A 589 -16.20 -3.77 16.43
N THR A 590 -16.99 -2.76 16.04
CA THR A 590 -17.65 -2.70 14.73
C THR A 590 -16.61 -2.60 13.61
N ASP A 591 -15.61 -1.73 13.76
CA ASP A 591 -14.49 -1.61 12.80
C ASP A 591 -13.72 -2.94 12.66
N LEU A 592 -13.41 -3.61 13.78
CA LEU A 592 -12.74 -4.92 13.74
C LEU A 592 -13.57 -5.99 13.02
N ILE A 593 -14.89 -6.01 13.22
CA ILE A 593 -15.78 -6.97 12.53
C ILE A 593 -15.82 -6.67 11.03
N ILE A 594 -15.90 -5.40 10.66
CA ILE A 594 -15.89 -4.95 9.26
C ILE A 594 -14.56 -5.33 8.59
N THR A 595 -13.44 -5.06 9.27
CA THR A 595 -12.09 -5.44 8.83
C THR A 595 -11.97 -6.96 8.67
N ALA A 596 -12.42 -7.74 9.65
CA ALA A 596 -12.36 -9.20 9.63
C ALA A 596 -13.29 -9.82 8.58
N ALA A 597 -14.39 -9.15 8.23
CA ALA A 597 -15.28 -9.51 7.14
C ALA A 597 -14.71 -9.13 5.75
N GLY A 598 -13.48 -8.60 5.72
CA GLY A 598 -12.73 -8.25 4.51
C GLY A 598 -13.30 -7.05 3.76
N ALA A 599 -14.02 -6.15 4.44
CA ALA A 599 -14.56 -4.91 3.87
C ALA A 599 -13.50 -3.83 3.68
#